data_AF-A0A6M0Q7P2-F1
#
_entry.id   AF-A0A6M0Q7P2-F1
#
_cell.length_a   1.000
_cell.length_b   1.000
_cell.length_c   1.000
_cell.angle_alpha   90.00
_cell.angle_beta   90.00
_cell.angle_gamma   90.00
#
_symmetry.space_group_name_H-M   'P 1'
#
loop_
_entity.id
_entity.type
_entity.pdbx_description
1 polymer ?
#
loop_
_entity_poly.entity_id
_entity_poly.type
_entity_poly.pdbx_seq_one_letter_code
_entity_poly.pdbx_strand_id
1 'polypeptide(L)'
;MKLKDIKNIIYQSEDKELLNFINDHFAHSKNKRVNDYKNNLDLLKRLDKDTIRFAIARMKKSEHNNDLTILSPVITILLSIFTLASSVLAIQLRDLVYLAYSLSLIMILAILTQIIRLIPQVKSRKLNAILFRSLLEDIEKEKKS
;
A
#
# COMPACT_ATOMS: atom_id res chain seq x y z
N MET A 1 -9.61 -19.26 13.54
CA MET A 1 -9.91 -17.81 13.63
C MET A 1 -11.33 -17.63 14.11
N LYS A 2 -11.62 -16.67 15.01
CA LYS A 2 -12.98 -16.37 15.46
C LYS A 2 -13.51 -15.09 14.78
N LEU A 3 -14.83 -14.95 14.69
CA LEU A 3 -15.50 -13.77 14.12
C LEU A 3 -15.07 -12.47 14.82
N LYS A 4 -14.91 -12.51 16.14
CA LYS A 4 -14.47 -11.37 16.96
C LYS A 4 -13.07 -10.89 16.56
N ASP A 5 -12.18 -11.81 16.20
CA ASP A 5 -10.81 -11.49 15.80
C ASP A 5 -10.79 -10.71 14.47
N ILE A 6 -11.61 -11.13 13.51
CA ILE A 6 -11.76 -10.46 12.21
C ILE A 6 -12.31 -9.05 12.40
N LYS A 7 -13.37 -8.92 13.21
CA LYS A 7 -13.97 -7.62 13.52
C LYS A 7 -12.94 -6.71 14.19
N ASN A 8 -12.19 -7.23 15.15
CA ASN A 8 -11.18 -6.44 15.85
C ASN A 8 -10.10 -5.93 14.91
N ILE A 9 -9.61 -6.77 14.00
CA ILE A 9 -8.60 -6.39 13.01
C ILE A 9 -9.16 -5.32 12.06
N ILE A 10 -10.38 -5.50 11.55
CA ILE A 10 -11.03 -4.50 10.68
C ILE A 10 -11.10 -3.12 11.34
N TYR A 11 -11.44 -3.04 12.63
CA TYR A 11 -11.63 -1.76 13.34
C TYR A 11 -10.37 -1.18 13.95
N GLN A 12 -9.47 -2.00 14.49
CA GLN A 12 -8.39 -1.55 15.37
C GLN A 12 -7.00 -1.61 14.75
N SER A 13 -6.75 -2.49 13.77
CA SER A 13 -5.39 -2.63 13.21
C SER A 13 -5.04 -1.44 12.32
N GLU A 14 -3.77 -1.24 12.02
CA GLU A 14 -3.35 -0.29 10.97
C GLU A 14 -3.70 -0.81 9.57
N ASP A 15 -3.76 0.07 8.57
CA ASP A 15 -4.09 -0.31 7.19
C ASP A 15 -3.10 -1.34 6.62
N LYS A 16 -1.82 -1.23 6.98
CA LYS A 16 -0.77 -2.16 6.56
C LYS A 16 -0.96 -3.55 7.18
N GLU A 17 -1.28 -3.60 8.47
CA GLU A 17 -1.53 -4.85 9.20
C GLU A 17 -2.81 -5.53 8.69
N LEU A 18 -3.85 -4.73 8.44
CA LEU A 18 -5.11 -5.21 7.87
C LEU A 18 -4.88 -5.86 6.50
N LEU A 19 -4.12 -5.20 5.61
CA LEU A 19 -3.81 -5.75 4.29
C LEU A 19 -2.95 -7.01 4.34
N ASN A 20 -1.99 -7.07 5.27
CA ASN A 20 -1.18 -8.26 5.47
C ASN A 20 -2.04 -9.42 5.98
N PHE A 21 -2.86 -9.18 7.01
CA PHE A 21 -3.81 -10.16 7.52
C PHE A 21 -4.76 -10.66 6.43
N ILE A 22 -5.29 -9.75 5.62
CA ILE A 22 -6.15 -10.10 4.49
C ILE A 22 -5.42 -11.00 3.50
N ASN A 23 -4.18 -10.66 3.14
CA ASN A 23 -3.36 -11.48 2.25
C ASN A 23 -3.12 -12.87 2.86
N ASP A 24 -2.79 -12.92 4.13
CA ASP A 24 -2.43 -14.14 4.85
C ASP A 24 -3.62 -15.05 5.15
N HIS A 25 -4.85 -14.53 5.12
CA HIS A 25 -6.06 -15.33 5.40
C HIS A 25 -7.01 -15.50 4.22
N PHE A 26 -6.97 -14.60 3.24
CA PHE A 26 -7.93 -14.54 2.11
C PHE A 26 -7.28 -14.56 0.72
N ALA A 27 -5.97 -14.35 0.58
CA ALA A 27 -5.34 -14.60 -0.72
C ALA A 27 -5.30 -16.11 -1.01
N HIS A 28 -5.71 -16.48 -2.22
CA HIS A 28 -5.60 -17.83 -2.77
C HIS A 28 -4.11 -18.14 -3.00
N SER A 29 -3.46 -18.74 -2.00
CA SER A 29 -2.09 -19.23 -2.12
C SER A 29 -2.12 -20.75 -2.33
N LYS A 30 -1.27 -21.25 -3.24
CA LYS A 30 -1.11 -22.70 -3.52
C LYS A 30 -0.83 -23.54 -2.27
N ASN A 31 -0.34 -22.92 -1.19
CA ASN A 31 0.04 -23.59 0.06
C ASN A 31 -1.01 -23.47 1.19
N LYS A 32 -2.15 -22.79 0.97
CA LYS A 32 -3.21 -22.75 1.99
C LYS A 32 -4.15 -23.93 1.82
N ARG A 33 -4.51 -24.58 2.94
CA ARG A 33 -5.54 -25.62 2.94
C ARG A 33 -6.86 -24.98 2.50
N VAL A 34 -7.49 -25.55 1.48
CA VAL A 34 -8.78 -25.09 0.91
C VAL A 34 -9.85 -24.93 2.00
N ASN A 35 -9.83 -25.78 3.03
CA ASN A 35 -10.75 -25.71 4.16
C ASN A 35 -10.57 -24.44 5.00
N ASP A 36 -9.35 -23.93 5.18
CA ASP A 36 -9.10 -22.72 5.97
C ASP A 36 -9.61 -21.48 5.25
N TYR A 37 -9.45 -21.46 3.92
CA TYR A 37 -10.00 -20.39 3.07
C TYR A 37 -11.53 -20.36 3.13
N LYS A 38 -12.19 -21.51 2.98
CA LYS A 38 -13.65 -21.61 3.04
C LYS A 38 -14.19 -21.20 4.42
N ASN A 39 -13.55 -21.65 5.50
CA ASN A 39 -13.91 -21.27 6.86
C ASN A 39 -13.76 -19.76 7.09
N ASN A 40 -12.69 -19.14 6.59
CA ASN A 40 -12.49 -17.69 6.71
C ASN A 40 -13.54 -16.90 5.91
N LEU A 41 -13.91 -17.37 4.72
CA LEU A 41 -14.98 -16.79 3.91
C LEU A 41 -16.34 -16.84 4.62
N ASP A 42 -16.69 -17.99 5.20
CA ASP A 42 -17.93 -18.16 5.96
C ASP A 42 -17.97 -17.22 7.17
N LEU A 43 -16.83 -17.00 7.85
CA LEU A 43 -16.74 -16.01 8.92
C LEU A 43 -16.95 -14.58 8.39
N LEU A 44 -16.40 -14.25 7.22
CA LEU A 44 -16.63 -12.95 6.59
C LEU A 44 -18.12 -12.74 6.26
N LYS A 45 -18.81 -13.77 5.78
CA LYS A 45 -20.27 -13.77 5.53
C LYS A 45 -21.09 -13.58 6.80
N ARG A 46 -20.56 -13.93 7.97
CA ARG A 46 -21.22 -13.73 9.28
C ARG A 46 -21.05 -12.32 9.84
N LEU A 47 -20.24 -11.45 9.22
CA LEU A 47 -20.12 -10.06 9.65
C LEU A 47 -21.44 -9.30 9.45
N ASP A 48 -21.67 -8.33 10.34
CA ASP A 48 -22.75 -7.38 10.19
C ASP A 48 -22.51 -6.43 9.01
N LYS A 49 -23.60 -5.91 8.45
CA LYS A 49 -23.58 -5.10 7.23
C LYS A 49 -22.76 -3.82 7.39
N ASP A 50 -22.77 -3.23 8.59
CA ASP A 50 -22.02 -2.01 8.88
C ASP A 50 -20.52 -2.27 8.95
N THR A 51 -20.11 -3.40 9.53
CA THR A 51 -18.70 -3.84 9.52
C THR A 51 -18.21 -4.09 8.10
N ILE A 52 -19.04 -4.72 7.24
CA ILE A 52 -18.69 -4.95 5.83
C ILE A 52 -18.53 -3.62 5.09
N ARG A 53 -19.47 -2.68 5.25
CA ARG A 53 -19.40 -1.35 4.65
C ARG A 53 -18.20 -0.55 5.12
N PHE A 54 -17.90 -0.61 6.42
CA PHE A 54 -16.72 0.02 6.99
C PHE A 54 -15.43 -0.57 6.39
N ALA A 55 -15.35 -1.90 6.29
CA ALA A 55 -14.20 -2.57 5.68
C ALA A 55 -14.03 -2.18 4.19
N ILE A 56 -15.12 -2.10 3.41
CA ILE A 56 -15.10 -1.63 2.01
C ILE A 56 -14.57 -0.20 1.93
N ALA A 57 -15.08 0.72 2.76
CA ALA A 57 -14.62 2.10 2.79
C ALA A 57 -13.13 2.20 3.12
N ARG A 58 -12.66 1.37 4.05
CA ARG A 58 -11.25 1.28 4.45
C ARG A 58 -10.36 0.74 3.32
N MET A 59 -10.81 -0.28 2.58
CA MET A 59 -10.11 -0.77 1.40
C MET A 59 -10.02 0.30 0.32
N LYS A 60 -11.10 1.05 0.06
CA LYS A 60 -11.11 2.15 -0.91
C LYS A 60 -10.14 3.27 -0.54
N LYS A 61 -10.06 3.63 0.74
CA LYS A 61 -9.05 4.56 1.26
C LYS A 61 -7.63 4.02 1.04
N SER A 62 -7.42 2.73 1.31
CA SER A 62 -6.11 2.10 1.12
C SER A 62 -5.69 2.03 -0.35
N GLU A 63 -6.61 1.76 -1.28
CA GLU A 63 -6.36 1.81 -2.72
C GLU A 63 -5.91 3.20 -3.18
N HIS A 64 -6.59 4.24 -2.68
CA HIS A 64 -6.25 5.62 -2.98
C HIS A 64 -4.86 5.97 -2.42
N ASN A 65 -4.60 5.65 -1.15
CA ASN A 65 -3.32 5.95 -0.50
C ASN A 65 -2.13 5.18 -1.10
N ASN A 66 -2.37 4.00 -1.68
CA ASN A 66 -1.36 3.20 -2.37
C ASN A 66 -1.32 3.50 -3.88
N ASP A 67 -1.93 4.58 -4.36
CA ASP A 67 -1.82 4.98 -5.75
C ASP A 67 -0.52 5.74 -5.99
N LEU A 68 0.37 5.15 -6.78
CA LEU A 68 1.70 5.68 -7.06
C LEU A 68 1.65 7.01 -7.85
N THR A 69 0.54 7.30 -8.52
CA THR A 69 0.29 8.57 -9.22
C THR A 69 0.33 9.77 -8.26
N ILE A 70 -0.03 9.58 -6.98
CA ILE A 70 0.02 10.64 -5.96
C ILE A 70 1.48 11.05 -5.66
N LEU A 71 2.44 10.15 -5.86
CA LEU A 71 3.86 10.43 -5.64
C LEU A 71 4.50 11.24 -6.79
N SER A 72 3.90 11.25 -7.97
CA SER A 72 4.43 11.95 -9.15
C SER A 72 4.77 13.43 -8.87
N PRO A 73 3.83 14.28 -8.39
CA PRO A 73 4.15 15.69 -8.12
C PRO A 73 5.20 15.86 -7.02
N VAL A 74 5.20 14.98 -6.01
CA VAL A 74 6.20 15.00 -4.92
C VAL A 74 7.60 14.73 -5.47
N ILE A 75 7.74 13.72 -6.33
CA ILE A 75 9.00 13.37 -7.00
C ILE A 75 9.47 14.53 -7.88
N THR A 76 8.57 15.14 -8.66
CA THR A 76 8.89 16.32 -9.49
C THR A 76 9.43 17.47 -8.64
N ILE A 77 8.75 17.83 -7.54
CA ILE A 77 9.18 18.91 -6.64
C ILE A 77 10.56 18.60 -6.03
N LEU A 78 10.78 17.37 -5.56
CA LEU A 78 12.07 16.95 -5.01
C LEU A 78 13.20 17.07 -6.04
N LEU A 79 12.98 16.61 -7.28
CA LEU A 79 13.95 16.75 -8.37
C LEU A 79 14.24 18.22 -8.70
N SER A 80 13.23 19.09 -8.71
CA SER A 80 13.40 20.52 -8.96
C SER A 80 14.22 21.20 -7.86
N ILE A 81 13.89 20.96 -6.59
CA ILE A 81 14.65 21.48 -5.44
C ILE A 81 16.09 20.97 -5.50
N PHE A 82 16.28 19.70 -5.83
CA PHE A 82 17.60 19.10 -5.90
C PHE A 82 18.46 19.70 -7.02
N THR A 83 17.87 19.91 -8.20
CA THR A 83 18.55 20.53 -9.34
C THR A 83 18.98 21.96 -8.99
N LEU A 84 18.12 22.71 -8.30
CA LEU A 84 18.39 24.07 -7.87
C LEU A 84 19.45 24.15 -6.77
N ALA A 85 19.41 23.24 -5.79
CA ALA A 85 20.46 23.13 -4.77
C ALA A 85 21.82 22.76 -5.38
N SER A 86 21.82 21.84 -6.34
CA SER A 86 23.03 21.40 -7.05
C SER A 86 23.67 22.53 -7.86
N SER A 87 22.86 23.35 -8.54
CA SER A 87 23.37 24.49 -9.31
C SER A 87 23.95 25.58 -8.41
N VAL A 88 23.30 25.88 -7.29
CA VAL A 88 23.81 26.84 -6.29
C VAL A 88 25.14 26.36 -5.69
N LEU A 89 25.22 25.08 -5.31
CA LEU A 89 26.45 24.48 -4.77
C LEU A 89 27.59 24.49 -5.80
N ALA A 90 27.31 24.23 -7.07
CA ALA A 90 28.32 24.28 -8.13
C ALA A 90 28.88 25.70 -8.34
N ILE A 91 28.06 26.75 -8.18
CA ILE A 91 28.51 28.14 -8.26
C ILE A 91 29.39 28.50 -7.05
N GLN A 92 29.01 28.06 -5.85
CA GLN A 92 29.74 28.37 -4.61
C GLN A 92 31.05 27.58 -4.45
N LEU A 93 31.08 26.33 -4.92
CA LEU A 93 32.21 25.41 -4.78
C LEU A 93 32.98 25.29 -6.09
N ARG A 94 33.32 26.43 -6.71
CA ARG A 94 33.86 26.54 -8.08
C ARG A 94 35.07 25.64 -8.37
N ASP A 95 35.93 25.40 -7.37
CA ASP A 95 37.12 24.53 -7.49
C ASP A 95 36.82 23.04 -7.19
N LEU A 96 35.65 22.74 -6.61
CA LEU A 96 35.19 21.40 -6.21
C LEU A 96 33.91 20.99 -6.95
N VAL A 97 33.61 21.62 -8.08
CA VAL A 97 32.39 21.40 -8.87
C VAL A 97 32.15 19.92 -9.17
N TYR A 98 33.19 19.20 -9.60
CA TYR A 98 33.10 17.75 -9.88
C TYR A 98 32.78 16.91 -8.63
N LEU A 99 33.23 17.35 -7.46
CA LEU A 99 32.94 16.70 -6.19
C LEU A 99 31.50 16.99 -5.75
N ALA A 100 31.02 18.23 -5.92
CA ALA A 100 29.63 18.59 -5.66
C ALA A 100 28.65 17.84 -6.59
N TYR A 101 28.96 17.72 -7.88
CA TYR A 101 28.14 16.96 -8.84
C TYR A 101 28.18 15.45 -8.58
N SER A 102 29.33 14.88 -8.21
CA SER A 102 29.40 13.45 -7.91
C SER A 102 28.64 13.10 -6.62
N LEU A 103 28.75 13.92 -5.58
CA LEU A 103 27.98 13.75 -4.35
C LEU A 103 26.47 13.89 -4.61
N SER A 104 26.07 14.84 -5.45
CA SER A 104 24.66 15.04 -5.78
C SER A 104 24.10 13.86 -6.59
N LEU A 105 24.87 13.32 -7.54
CA LEU A 105 24.51 12.13 -8.30
C LEU A 105 24.33 10.90 -7.39
N ILE A 106 25.25 10.70 -6.43
CA ILE A 106 25.18 9.59 -5.46
C ILE A 106 23.89 9.69 -4.62
N MET A 107 23.54 10.91 -4.16
CA MET A 107 22.31 11.14 -3.41
C MET A 107 21.05 10.84 -4.23
N ILE A 108 21.01 11.24 -5.50
CA ILE A 108 19.88 10.91 -6.40
C ILE A 108 19.75 9.39 -6.56
N LEU A 109 20.86 8.70 -6.81
CA LEU A 109 20.86 7.24 -6.97
C LEU A 109 20.41 6.53 -5.69
N ALA A 110 20.82 7.02 -4.51
CA ALA A 110 20.36 6.51 -3.23
C ALA A 110 18.84 6.69 -3.04
N ILE A 111 18.29 7.85 -3.40
CA ILE A 111 16.84 8.11 -3.32
C ILE A 111 16.07 7.24 -4.32
N LEU A 112 16.53 7.16 -5.57
CA LEU A 112 15.90 6.34 -6.61
C LEU A 112 15.87 4.86 -6.22
N THR A 113 16.97 4.33 -5.71
CA THR A 113 17.03 2.92 -5.26
C THR A 113 16.07 2.63 -4.12
N GLN A 114 15.85 3.57 -3.19
CA GLN A 114 14.83 3.44 -2.16
C GLN A 114 13.41 3.46 -2.74
N ILE A 115 13.11 4.39 -3.66
CA ILE A 115 11.80 4.47 -4.32
C ILE A 115 11.50 3.17 -5.07
N ILE A 116 12.46 2.64 -5.83
CA ILE A 116 12.30 1.40 -6.60
C ILE A 116 11.96 0.21 -5.69
N ARG A 117 12.55 0.13 -4.49
CA ARG A 117 12.24 -0.93 -3.51
C ARG A 117 10.83 -0.83 -2.94
N LEU A 118 10.26 0.37 -2.87
CA LEU A 118 8.92 0.60 -2.33
C LEU A 118 7.81 0.30 -3.35
N ILE A 119 8.05 0.50 -4.65
CA ILE A 119 7.08 0.24 -5.73
C ILE A 119 6.40 -1.13 -5.65
N PRO A 120 7.12 -2.27 -5.58
CA PRO A 120 6.49 -3.59 -5.55
C PRO A 120 5.63 -3.80 -4.29
N GLN A 121 6.03 -3.22 -3.15
CA GLN A 121 5.27 -3.30 -1.91
C GLN A 121 3.96 -2.53 -2.01
N VAL A 122 4.01 -1.30 -2.53
CA VAL A 122 2.82 -0.45 -2.73
C VAL A 122 1.87 -1.11 -3.74
N LYS A 123 2.39 -1.64 -4.85
CA LYS A 123 1.60 -2.35 -5.86
C LYS A 123 0.90 -3.59 -5.28
N SER A 124 1.62 -4.39 -4.49
CA SER A 124 1.04 -5.57 -3.82
C SER A 124 -0.06 -5.18 -2.85
N ARG A 125 0.14 -4.13 -2.04
CA ARG A 125 -0.88 -3.61 -1.12
C ARG A 125 -2.14 -3.13 -1.85
N LYS A 126 -1.99 -2.38 -2.94
CA LYS A 126 -3.11 -1.93 -3.78
C LYS A 126 -3.90 -3.10 -4.34
N LEU A 127 -3.21 -4.11 -4.89
CA LEU A 127 -3.86 -5.31 -5.42
C LEU A 127 -4.64 -6.08 -4.34
N ASN A 128 -4.05 -6.26 -3.16
CA ASN A 128 -4.71 -6.96 -2.06
C ASN A 128 -5.96 -6.21 -1.57
N ALA A 129 -5.88 -4.88 -1.51
CA ALA A 129 -7.03 -4.04 -1.17
C ALA A 129 -8.18 -4.22 -2.18
N ILE A 130 -7.87 -4.20 -3.49
CA ILE A 130 -8.86 -4.40 -4.57
C ILE A 130 -9.51 -5.79 -4.46
N LEU A 131 -8.70 -6.85 -4.31
CA LEU A 131 -9.19 -8.22 -4.22
C LEU A 131 -10.13 -8.40 -3.03
N PHE A 132 -9.77 -7.86 -1.87
CA PHE A 132 -10.59 -7.97 -0.68
C PHE A 132 -11.85 -7.11 -0.75
N ARG A 133 -11.76 -5.92 -1.35
CA ARG A 133 -12.93 -5.09 -1.61
C ARG A 133 -13.93 -5.82 -2.49
N SER A 134 -13.47 -6.45 -3.58
CA SER A 134 -14.33 -7.26 -4.46
C SER A 134 -15.06 -8.36 -3.68
N LEU A 135 -14.33 -9.09 -2.82
CA LEU A 135 -14.93 -10.15 -1.98
C LEU A 135 -16.00 -9.59 -1.03
N LEU A 136 -15.74 -8.44 -0.40
CA LEU A 136 -16.71 -7.80 0.49
C LEU A 136 -17.93 -7.26 -0.25
N GLU A 137 -17.75 -6.70 -1.45
CA GLU A 137 -18.85 -6.23 -2.30
C GLU A 137 -19.77 -7.38 -2.74
N ASP A 138 -19.20 -8.53 -3.08
CA ASP A 138 -19.97 -9.73 -3.43
C ASP A 138 -20.79 -10.23 -2.23
N ILE A 139 -20.20 -10.27 -1.03
CA ILE A 139 -20.90 -10.63 0.20
C ILE A 139 -21.98 -9.59 0.56
N GLU A 140 -21.73 -8.30 0.33
CA GLU A 140 -22.74 -7.25 0.57
C GLU A 140 -23.94 -7.39 -0.37
N LYS A 141 -23.70 -7.81 -1.62
CA LYS A 141 -24.76 -8.11 -2.61
C LYS A 141 -25.55 -9.35 -2.22
N GLU A 142 -24.89 -10.44 -1.85
CA GLU A 142 -25.54 -11.67 -1.37
C GLU A 142 -26.48 -11.39 -0.18
N LYS A 143 -26.10 -10.49 0.74
CA LYS A 143 -26.92 -10.10 1.90
C LYS A 143 -28.09 -9.15 1.59
N LYS A 144 -28.10 -8.52 0.41
CA LYS A 144 -29.19 -7.65 -0.05
C LYS A 144 -30.25 -8.42 -0.84
N SER A 145 -29.90 -9.59 -1.37
CA SER A 145 -30.82 -10.53 -2.00
C SER A 145 -31.57 -11.37 -0.97
#